data_AF-A0AAN7UDI3-F1
#
_entry.id   AF-A0AAN7UDI3-F1
#
_cell.length_a   1.000
_cell.length_b   1.000
_cell.length_c   1.000
_cell.angle_alpha   90.00
_cell.angle_beta   90.00
_cell.angle_gamma   90.00
#
_symmetry.space_group_name_H-M   'P 1'
#
loop_
_entity.id
_entity.type
_entity.pdbx_description
1 polymer ?
#
loop_
_entity_poly.entity_id
_entity_poly.type
_entity_poly.pdbx_seq_one_letter_code
_entity_poly.pdbx_strand_id
1 'polypeptide(L)'
;MGTRRKTRDLDQIKADLLSPKHLNQYKDTKWKEDLPGLGKWYCVECAKWYDTEVNLVLHRKGKPHKRRVKQLREAPYTQKEAEAAIGLRTNNDDPYKADEAAENELEMTT
;
A
#
# COMPACT_ATOMS: atom_id res chain seq x y z
N MET A 1 -5.92 17.61 11.27
CA MET A 1 -5.94 16.19 10.84
C MET A 1 -5.51 15.35 12.04
N GLY A 2 -6.40 14.57 12.66
CA GLY A 2 -6.04 13.79 13.86
C GLY A 2 -5.41 12.45 13.50
N THR A 3 -4.31 12.07 14.16
CA THR A 3 -3.64 10.77 13.95
C THR A 3 -4.51 9.56 14.30
N ARG A 4 -5.54 9.76 15.14
CA ARG A 4 -6.44 8.71 15.63
C ARG A 4 -7.36 8.09 14.57
N ARG A 5 -7.64 8.76 13.45
CA ARG A 5 -8.55 8.28 12.39
C ARG A 5 -7.84 8.19 11.04
N LYS A 6 -6.59 7.72 11.04
CA LYS A 6 -5.81 7.56 9.82
C LYS A 6 -6.39 6.42 8.97
N THR A 7 -6.77 6.74 7.74
CA THR A 7 -7.13 5.76 6.72
C THR A 7 -5.89 5.31 5.97
N ARG A 8 -6.00 4.20 5.23
CA ARG A 8 -4.91 3.70 4.42
C ARG A 8 -4.54 4.67 3.29
N ASP A 9 -3.25 4.91 3.13
CA ASP A 9 -2.70 5.85 2.16
C ASP A 9 -2.79 5.28 0.72
N LEU A 10 -2.72 6.16 -0.29
CA LEU A 10 -2.91 5.79 -1.70
C LEU A 10 -1.81 4.87 -2.24
N ASP A 11 -0.57 5.14 -1.85
CA ASP A 11 0.62 4.37 -2.17
C ASP A 11 0.55 2.94 -1.62
N GLN A 12 0.11 2.78 -0.38
CA GLN A 12 -0.09 1.46 0.25
C GLN A 12 -1.14 0.63 -0.48
N ILE A 13 -2.26 1.25 -0.88
CA ILE A 13 -3.31 0.57 -1.65
C ILE A 13 -2.79 0.18 -3.04
N LYS A 14 -1.96 1.01 -3.68
CA LYS A 14 -1.34 0.66 -4.96
C LYS A 14 -0.41 -0.53 -4.80
N ALA A 15 0.38 -0.60 -3.72
CA ALA A 15 1.21 -1.76 -3.42
C ALA A 15 0.37 -3.04 -3.20
N ASP A 16 -0.78 -2.94 -2.52
CA ASP A 16 -1.71 -4.07 -2.36
C ASP A 16 -2.29 -4.56 -3.70
N LEU A 17 -2.54 -3.65 -4.64
CA LEU A 17 -3.03 -3.99 -5.98
C LEU A 17 -1.95 -4.65 -6.84
N LEU A 18 -0.68 -4.28 -6.64
CA LEU A 18 0.45 -4.87 -7.36
C LEU A 18 0.83 -6.26 -6.81
N SER A 19 0.74 -6.44 -5.49
CA SER A 19 1.16 -7.68 -4.83
C SER A 19 0.05 -8.27 -3.94
N PRO A 20 -0.45 -9.47 -4.27
CA PRO A 20 -1.46 -10.13 -3.45
C PRO A 20 -0.93 -10.52 -2.06
N LYS A 21 0.39 -10.61 -1.88
CA LYS A 21 1.02 -10.88 -0.57
C LYS A 21 0.77 -9.74 0.42
N HIS A 22 0.93 -8.50 -0.02
CA HIS A 22 0.69 -7.31 0.82
C HIS A 22 -0.78 -7.20 1.25
N LEU A 23 -1.68 -7.51 0.32
CA LEU A 23 -3.11 -7.53 0.58
C LEU A 23 -3.46 -8.56 1.67
N ASN A 24 -2.91 -9.77 1.60
CA ASN A 24 -3.16 -10.81 2.59
C ASN A 24 -2.60 -10.44 3.96
N GLN A 25 -1.34 -9.99 4.02
CA GLN A 25 -0.72 -9.51 5.27
C GLN A 25 -1.57 -8.44 5.97
N TYR A 26 -2.11 -7.50 5.19
CA TYR A 26 -3.02 -6.49 5.75
C TYR A 26 -4.32 -7.08 6.29
N LYS A 27 -4.95 -8.01 5.55
CA LYS A 27 -6.18 -8.66 6.01
C LYS A 27 -5.94 -9.47 7.29
N ASP A 28 -4.81 -10.14 7.38
CA ASP A 28 -4.44 -10.96 8.54
C ASP A 28 -4.17 -10.10 9.79
N THR A 29 -3.75 -8.85 9.60
CA THR A 29 -3.60 -7.87 10.70
C THR A 29 -4.93 -7.57 11.41
N LYS A 30 -6.07 -7.90 10.80
CA LYS A 30 -7.41 -7.60 11.32
C LYS A 30 -8.16 -8.89 11.64
N TRP A 31 -8.61 -9.03 12.89
CA TRP A 31 -9.32 -10.23 13.33
C TRP A 31 -10.75 -10.23 12.83
N LYS A 32 -11.13 -11.25 12.06
CA LYS A 32 -12.41 -11.37 11.35
C LYS A 32 -13.66 -11.05 12.20
N GLU A 33 -13.62 -11.32 13.49
CA GLU A 33 -14.72 -11.10 14.44
C GLU A 33 -15.03 -9.62 14.69
N ASP A 34 -14.02 -8.75 14.62
CA ASP A 34 -14.15 -7.30 14.85
C ASP A 34 -14.56 -6.54 13.57
N LEU A 35 -14.56 -7.22 12.41
CA LEU A 35 -14.88 -6.59 11.13
C LEU A 35 -16.37 -6.70 10.82
N PRO A 36 -16.96 -5.68 10.18
CA PRO A 36 -18.32 -5.77 9.67
C PRO A 36 -18.41 -6.91 8.65
N GLY A 37 -19.50 -7.67 8.71
CA GLY A 37 -19.76 -8.79 7.81
C GLY A 37 -18.73 -9.94 7.93
N LEU A 38 -18.08 -10.10 9.09
CA LEU A 38 -17.03 -11.11 9.34
C LEU A 38 -15.84 -10.99 8.38
N GLY A 39 -15.59 -9.78 7.86
CA GLY A 39 -14.53 -9.56 6.89
C GLY A 39 -14.76 -10.28 5.55
N LYS A 40 -16.02 -10.50 5.14
CA LYS A 40 -16.33 -11.10 3.84
C LYS A 40 -16.33 -10.08 2.71
N TRP A 41 -16.90 -8.90 2.94
CA TRP A 41 -17.12 -7.89 1.90
C TRP A 41 -16.10 -6.77 2.00
N TYR A 42 -15.05 -6.83 1.16
CA TYR A 42 -13.95 -5.86 1.17
C TYR A 42 -13.81 -5.14 -0.16
N CYS A 43 -13.66 -3.82 -0.10
CA CYS A 43 -13.18 -3.03 -1.24
C CYS A 43 -11.70 -2.71 -1.05
N VAL A 44 -10.85 -3.24 -1.93
CA VAL A 44 -9.39 -3.03 -1.90
C VAL A 44 -9.03 -1.57 -2.13
N GLU A 45 -9.63 -0.95 -3.14
CA GLU A 45 -9.30 0.42 -3.59
C GLU A 45 -9.63 1.50 -2.55
N CYS A 46 -10.69 1.28 -1.77
CA CYS A 46 -11.12 2.19 -0.70
C CYS A 46 -10.68 1.72 0.70
N ALA A 47 -10.00 0.57 0.79
CA ALA A 47 -9.59 -0.08 2.03
C ALA A 47 -10.71 -0.13 3.10
N LYS A 48 -11.94 -0.46 2.67
CA LYS A 48 -13.13 -0.42 3.53
C LYS A 48 -13.88 -1.76 3.51
N TRP A 49 -14.33 -2.15 4.70
CA TRP A 49 -15.16 -3.34 4.93
C TRP A 49 -16.64 -2.98 4.94
N TYR A 50 -17.46 -3.91 4.45
CA TYR A 50 -18.91 -3.81 4.37
C TYR A 50 -19.54 -5.02 5.07
N ASP A 51 -20.76 -4.82 5.53
CA ASP A 51 -21.62 -5.80 6.20
C ASP A 51 -22.29 -6.77 5.21
N THR A 52 -22.77 -6.25 4.07
CA THR A 52 -23.51 -7.01 3.06
C THR A 52 -22.92 -6.87 1.65
N GLU A 53 -23.23 -7.84 0.79
CA GLU A 53 -22.85 -7.81 -0.63
C GLU A 53 -23.47 -6.63 -1.37
N VAL A 54 -24.74 -6.35 -1.09
CA VAL A 54 -25.50 -5.26 -1.73
C VAL A 54 -24.81 -3.92 -1.46
N ASN A 55 -24.34 -3.69 -0.24
CA ASN A 55 -23.63 -2.47 0.13
C ASN A 55 -22.28 -2.34 -0.59
N LEU A 56 -21.57 -3.45 -0.81
CA LEU A 56 -20.34 -3.46 -1.61
C LEU A 56 -20.62 -3.11 -3.08
N VAL A 57 -21.67 -3.68 -3.66
CA VAL A 57 -22.06 -3.41 -5.06
C VAL A 57 -22.50 -1.96 -5.23
N LEU A 58 -23.31 -1.43 -4.32
CA LEU A 58 -23.72 -0.02 -4.32
C LEU A 58 -22.52 0.91 -4.14
N HIS A 59 -21.58 0.57 -3.25
CA HIS A 59 -20.35 1.34 -3.08
C HIS A 59 -19.53 1.44 -4.37
N ARG A 60 -19.34 0.31 -5.07
CA ARG A 60 -18.60 0.28 -6.36
C ARG A 60 -19.23 1.18 -7.41
N LYS A 61 -20.56 1.30 -7.44
CA LYS A 61 -21.28 2.19 -8.37
C LYS A 61 -21.21 3.67 -7.97
N GLY A 62 -20.93 3.95 -6.70
CA GLY A 62 -20.91 5.29 -6.12
C GLY A 62 -19.79 6.19 -6.63
N LYS A 63 -20.06 7.51 -6.63
CA LYS A 63 -19.06 8.56 -6.92
C LYS A 63 -17.77 8.48 -6.10
N PRO A 64 -17.77 8.21 -4.76
CA PRO A 64 -16.53 8.21 -4.00
C PRO A 64 -15.55 7.13 -4.45
N HIS A 65 -16.07 5.95 -4.79
CA HIS A 65 -15.28 4.84 -5.32
C HIS A 65 -14.67 5.19 -6.68
N LYS A 66 -15.48 5.69 -7.61
CA LYS A 66 -15.01 6.14 -8.94
C LYS A 66 -13.92 7.22 -8.85
N ARG A 67 -14.04 8.14 -7.90
CA ARG A 67 -12.99 9.15 -7.62
C ARG A 67 -11.70 8.49 -7.14
N ARG A 68 -11.79 7.48 -6.27
CA ARG A 68 -10.63 6.74 -5.75
C ARG A 68 -9.94 5.93 -6.84
N VAL A 69 -10.70 5.25 -7.70
CA VAL A 69 -10.17 4.55 -8.89
C VAL A 69 -9.38 5.52 -9.77
N LYS A 70 -9.91 6.72 -10.02
CA LYS A 70 -9.21 7.73 -10.82
C LYS A 70 -7.89 8.15 -10.19
N GLN A 71 -7.87 8.38 -8.86
CA GLN A 71 -6.63 8.71 -8.13
C GLN A 71 -5.60 7.58 -8.17
N LEU A 72 -6.03 6.33 -8.12
CA LEU A 72 -5.12 5.16 -8.17
C LEU A 72 -4.49 4.94 -9.54
N ARG A 73 -5.14 5.42 -10.61
CA ARG A 73 -4.57 5.39 -11.98
C ARG A 73 -3.40 6.34 -12.13
N GLU A 74 -3.41 7.45 -11.41
CA GLU A 74 -2.31 8.41 -11.39
C GLU A 74 -1.10 7.79 -10.65
N ALA A 75 0.11 8.23 -10.99
CA ALA A 75 1.30 7.83 -10.25
C ALA A 75 1.20 8.41 -8.82
N PRO A 76 1.37 7.59 -7.76
CA PRO A 76 1.33 8.12 -6.41
C PRO A 76 2.51 9.04 -6.22
N TYR A 77 2.27 10.23 -5.65
CA TYR A 77 3.33 11.14 -5.29
C TYR A 77 4.27 10.46 -4.29
N THR A 78 5.55 10.38 -4.61
CA THR A 78 6.54 9.75 -3.73
C THR A 78 7.50 10.77 -3.12
N GLN A 79 8.07 10.42 -1.97
CA GLN A 79 9.07 11.25 -1.31
C GLN A 79 10.26 11.57 -2.23
N LYS A 80 10.65 10.62 -3.08
CA LYS A 80 11.73 10.81 -4.07
C LYS A 80 11.40 11.89 -5.10
N GLU A 81 10.14 12.01 -5.50
CA GLU A 81 9.68 13.07 -6.40
C GLU A 81 9.70 14.44 -5.70
N ALA A 82 9.39 14.48 -4.40
CA ALA A 82 9.49 15.69 -3.59
C ALA A 82 10.94 16.18 -3.47
N GLU A 83 11.86 15.27 -3.17
CA GLU A 83 13.29 15.54 -3.06
C GLU A 83 13.86 16.00 -4.40
N ALA A 84 13.52 15.31 -5.49
CA ALA A 84 13.93 15.69 -6.84
C ALA A 84 13.44 17.08 -7.25
N ALA A 85 12.24 17.48 -6.81
CA ALA A 85 11.70 18.82 -7.07
C ALA A 85 12.46 19.93 -6.34
N ILE A 86 13.06 19.62 -5.18
CA ILE A 86 13.93 20.54 -4.40
C ILE A 86 15.39 20.48 -4.92
N GLY A 87 15.68 19.60 -5.89
CA GLY A 87 17.02 19.40 -6.43
C GLY A 87 17.88 18.41 -5.63
N LEU A 88 17.29 17.74 -4.64
CA LEU A 88 17.95 16.67 -3.88
C LEU A 88 17.73 15.35 -4.62
N ARG A 89 18.76 14.86 -5.32
CA ARG A 89 18.75 13.52 -5.91
C ARG A 89 19.60 12.59 -5.05
N THR A 90 19.00 11.52 -4.56
CA THR A 90 19.74 10.39 -4.00
C THR A 90 20.37 9.64 -5.17
N ASN A 91 21.64 9.92 -5.48
CA ASN A 91 22.43 9.05 -6.35
C ASN A 91 22.60 7.74 -5.59
N ASN A 92 21.93 6.68 -6.03
CA ASN A 92 22.04 5.35 -5.41
C ASN A 92 23.36 4.64 -5.77
N ASP A 93 24.28 5.36 -6.41
CA ASP A 93 25.63 4.93 -6.73
C ASP A 93 26.55 5.24 -5.53
N ASP A 94 26.28 4.60 -4.39
CA ASP A 94 27.27 4.52 -3.32
C ASP A 94 28.20 3.34 -3.65
N PRO A 95 29.46 3.57 -4.03
CA PRO A 95 30.41 2.49 -4.32
C PRO A 95 30.76 1.65 -3.08
N TYR A 96 30.33 2.08 -1.89
CA TYR A 96 30.57 1.46 -0.56
C TYR A 96 29.46 0.50 -0.09
N LYS A 97 28.56 0.04 -0.98
CA LYS A 97 27.63 -1.07 -0.67
C LYS A 97 27.91 -2.35 -1.46
N ALA A 98 28.81 -2.30 -2.44
CA ALA A 98 29.18 -3.46 -3.25
C ALA A 98 30.19 -4.37 -2.53
N ASP A 99 31.00 -3.78 -1.68
CA ASP A 99 31.97 -4.36 -0.76
C ASP A 99 31.30 -5.18 0.37
N GLU A 100 30.29 -4.65 1.07
CA GLU A 100 29.60 -5.40 2.14
C GLU A 100 28.88 -6.67 1.64
N ALA A 101 28.42 -6.68 0.39
CA ALA A 101 27.78 -7.85 -0.22
C ALA A 101 28.79 -8.93 -0.61
N ALA A 102 30.01 -8.55 -1.01
CA ALA A 102 31.07 -9.48 -1.40
C ALA A 102 31.72 -10.17 -0.19
N GLU A 103 31.84 -9.47 0.94
CA GLU A 103 32.40 -10.03 2.18
C GLU A 103 31.46 -11.08 2.79
N ASN A 104 30.14 -10.85 2.74
CA ASN A 104 29.14 -11.76 3.31
C ASN A 104 28.99 -13.08 2.52
N GLU A 105 29.31 -13.10 1.23
CA GLU A 105 29.33 -14.34 0.43
C GLU A 105 30.59 -15.19 0.67
N LEU A 106 31.70 -14.57 1.07
CA LEU A 106 32.95 -15.27 1.42
C LEU A 106 32.87 -15.95 2.80
N GLU A 107 32.20 -15.32 3.78
CA GLU A 107 32.00 -15.93 5.11
C GLU A 107 31.05 -17.15 5.11
N MET A 108 30.20 -17.28 4.08
CA MET A 108 29.27 -18.42 3.92
C MET A 108 29.88 -19.61 3.16
N THR A 109 31.12 -19.50 2.68
CA THR A 109 31.81 -20.54 1.90
C THR A 109 33.10 -21.06 2.57
N THR A 110 33.35 -20.66 3.83
CA THR A 110 34.47 -21.15 4.66
C THR A 110 33.94 -21.94 5.86
#